data_AF-A0A957FJS3-F1
#
_entry.id   AF-A0A957FJS3-F1
#
_cell.length_a   1.000
_cell.length_b   1.000
_cell.length_c   1.000
_cell.angle_alpha   90.00
_cell.angle_beta   90.00
_cell.angle_gamma   90.00
#
_symmetry.space_group_name_H-M   'P 1'
#
loop_
_entity.id
_entity.type
_entity.pdbx_description
1 polymer ?
#
loop_
_entity_poly.entity_id
_entity_poly.type
_entity_poly.pdbx_seq_one_letter_code
_entity_poly.pdbx_strand_id
1 'polypeptide(L)' 'GSDIPTVCLQSPPPVGYNGHMLLILTHENADFDAVASQFAAYKLYPHGVPLLPRRINRNVDQFLTLYWNKLPYVRP' A
#
# COMPACT_ATOMS: atom_id res chain seq x y z
N GLY A 1 0.39 -16.61 34.96
CA GLY A 1 1.63 -16.01 34.45
C GLY A 1 1.98 -16.74 33.18
N SER A 2 2.31 -16.11 32.07
CA SER A 2 2.70 -14.72 31.83
C SER A 2 2.62 -14.48 30.32
N ASP A 3 1.90 -13.44 29.93
CA ASP A 3 2.13 -12.54 28.80
C ASP A 3 2.86 -13.08 27.56
N ILE A 4 2.08 -13.47 26.55
CA ILE A 4 2.54 -13.49 25.15
C ILE A 4 2.34 -12.07 24.61
N PRO A 5 3.39 -11.37 24.13
CA PRO A 5 3.28 -9.98 23.73
C PRO A 5 2.50 -9.82 22.41
N THR A 6 1.53 -8.92 22.45
CA THR A 6 0.64 -8.41 21.40
C THR A 6 1.35 -7.69 20.23
N VAL A 7 2.56 -8.11 19.82
CA VAL A 7 3.35 -7.38 18.80
C VAL A 7 3.94 -8.33 17.76
N CYS A 8 3.11 -8.69 16.76
CA CYS A 8 3.53 -9.02 15.39
C CYS A 8 2.30 -8.99 14.47
N LEU A 9 1.65 -7.82 14.40
CA LEU A 9 0.73 -7.51 13.30
C LEU A 9 1.56 -7.18 12.04
N GLN A 10 1.21 -7.82 10.93
CA GLN A 10 1.71 -7.59 9.56
C GLN A 10 3.13 -8.08 9.20
N SER A 11 3.35 -9.39 9.27
CA SER A 11 4.22 -10.05 8.28
C SER A 11 3.35 -10.41 7.07
N PRO A 12 3.68 -10.03 5.81
CA PRO A 12 2.94 -10.53 4.67
C PRO A 12 3.00 -12.07 4.66
N PRO A 13 1.90 -12.76 4.30
CA PRO A 13 1.88 -14.22 4.32
C PRO A 13 2.98 -14.79 3.40
N PRO A 14 3.58 -15.94 3.75
CA PRO A 14 4.58 -16.58 2.89
C PRO A 14 3.94 -16.87 1.53
N VAL A 15 4.37 -16.13 0.50
CA VAL A 15 3.93 -16.35 -0.86
C VAL A 15 4.57 -17.65 -1.32
N GLY A 16 3.85 -18.77 -1.16
CA GLY A 16 4.19 -20.00 -1.85
C GLY A 16 4.33 -19.71 -3.34
N TYR A 17 5.30 -20.33 -4.00
CA TYR A 17 5.71 -20.05 -5.39
C TYR A 17 4.60 -20.20 -6.46
N ASN A 18 3.38 -20.55 -6.07
CA ASN A 18 2.17 -20.69 -6.89
C ASN A 18 1.03 -19.72 -6.48
N GLY A 19 1.34 -18.62 -5.79
CA GLY A 19 0.37 -17.61 -5.37
C GLY A 19 0.15 -16.53 -6.43
N HIS A 20 -1.12 -16.26 -6.78
CA HIS A 20 -1.46 -15.11 -7.64
C HIS A 20 -1.12 -13.80 -6.91
N MET A 21 -0.20 -13.02 -7.48
CA MET A 21 0.15 -11.69 -7.00
C MET A 21 -0.73 -10.64 -7.67
N LEU A 22 -1.49 -9.87 -6.89
CA LEU A 22 -2.29 -8.76 -7.38
C LEU A 22 -1.55 -7.44 -7.11
N LEU A 23 -1.15 -6.76 -8.18
CA LEU A 23 -0.53 -5.44 -8.12
C LEU A 23 -1.57 -4.37 -8.50
N ILE A 24 -1.69 -3.33 -7.69
CA ILE A 24 -2.59 -2.20 -7.95
C ILE A 24 -1.72 -1.01 -8.36
N LEU A 25 -1.90 -0.53 -9.59
CA LEU A 25 -1.07 0.51 -10.22
C LEU A 25 -1.91 1.70 -10.69
N THR A 26 -1.25 2.84 -10.87
CA THR A 26 -1.81 4.01 -11.57
C THR A 26 -0.91 4.44 -12.72
N HIS A 27 -1.38 5.44 -13.47
CA HIS A 27 -0.55 6.19 -14.41
C HIS A 27 0.55 6.99 -13.69
N GLU A 28 1.62 7.30 -14.40
CA GLU A 28 2.68 8.22 -13.94
C GLU A 28 2.12 9.63 -13.72
N ASN A 29 2.71 10.37 -12.79
CA ASN A 29 2.26 11.71 -12.38
C ASN A 29 0.90 11.70 -11.65
N ALA A 30 0.66 10.64 -10.86
CA ALA A 30 -0.58 10.42 -10.12
C ALA A 30 -0.99 11.63 -9.28
N ASP A 31 -2.26 11.98 -9.42
CA ASP A 31 -2.98 12.96 -8.62
C ASP A 31 -3.70 12.29 -7.44
N PHE A 32 -4.47 13.09 -6.69
CA PHE A 32 -5.18 12.59 -5.52
C PHE A 32 -6.20 11.51 -5.87
N ASP A 33 -6.86 11.62 -7.03
CA ASP A 33 -7.90 10.69 -7.44
C ASP A 33 -7.28 9.33 -7.83
N ALA A 34 -6.12 9.35 -8.47
CA ALA A 34 -5.35 8.13 -8.75
C ALA A 34 -4.95 7.40 -7.47
N VAL A 35 -4.39 8.11 -6.49
CA VAL A 35 -3.98 7.53 -5.19
C VAL A 35 -5.21 7.06 -4.39
N ALA A 36 -6.29 7.83 -4.37
CA ALA A 36 -7.53 7.44 -3.72
C ALA A 36 -8.15 6.17 -4.35
N SER A 37 -8.09 6.04 -5.67
CA SER A 37 -8.55 4.86 -6.39
C SER A 37 -7.72 3.62 -6.05
N GLN A 38 -6.39 3.74 -5.91
CA GLN A 38 -5.55 2.65 -5.42
C GLN A 38 -5.90 2.26 -3.98
N PHE A 39 -6.14 3.25 -3.11
CA PHE A 39 -6.56 2.98 -1.75
C PHE A 39 -7.88 2.21 -1.69
N ALA A 40 -8.86 2.64 -2.49
CA ALA A 40 -10.14 1.98 -2.62
C ALA A 40 -9.98 0.54 -3.14
N ALA A 41 -9.15 0.34 -4.16
CA ALA A 41 -8.83 -0.99 -4.68
C ALA A 41 -8.17 -1.88 -3.61
N TYR A 42 -7.26 -1.36 -2.79
CA TYR A 42 -6.69 -2.10 -1.66
C TYR A 42 -7.75 -2.47 -0.60
N LYS A 43 -8.73 -1.59 -0.36
CA LYS A 43 -9.85 -1.90 0.53
C LYS A 43 -10.74 -3.03 0.01
N LEU A 44 -10.93 -3.11 -1.32
CA LEU A 44 -11.68 -4.20 -1.96
C LEU A 44 -10.87 -5.49 -2.05
N TYR A 45 -9.56 -5.39 -2.26
CA TYR A 45 -8.64 -6.50 -2.39
C TYR A 45 -7.47 -6.36 -1.40
N PRO A 46 -7.66 -6.74 -0.12
CA PRO A 46 -6.65 -6.53 0.93
C PRO A 46 -5.34 -7.30 0.73
N HIS A 47 -5.32 -8.30 -0.16
CA HIS A 47 -4.13 -9.05 -0.55
C HIS A 47 -3.36 -8.40 -1.72
N GLY A 48 -3.94 -7.37 -2.35
CA GLY A 48 -3.28 -6.62 -3.40
C GLY A 48 -2.26 -5.63 -2.85
N VAL A 49 -1.18 -5.38 -3.60
CA VAL A 49 -0.14 -4.43 -3.22
C VAL A 49 -0.35 -3.14 -4.02
N PRO A 50 -0.74 -2.01 -3.38
CA PRO A 50 -0.83 -0.72 -4.06
C PRO A 50 0.57 -0.11 -4.16
N LEU A 51 1.13 -0.18 -5.36
CA LEU A 51 2.45 0.33 -5.67
C LEU A 51 2.32 1.75 -6.25
N LEU A 52 3.00 2.71 -5.63
CA LEU A 52 3.03 4.08 -6.11
C LEU A 52 3.88 4.19 -7.39
N PRO A 53 3.51 5.05 -8.35
CA PRO A 53 4.35 5.32 -9.51
C PRO A 53 5.61 6.10 -9.09
N ARG A 54 6.64 6.09 -9.95
CA ARG A 54 7.92 6.76 -9.65
C ARG A 54 7.76 8.28 -9.61
N ARG A 55 6.86 8.82 -10.44
CA ARG A 55 6.49 10.23 -10.44
C ARG A 55 5.08 10.39 -9.91
N ILE A 56 4.93 11.20 -8.88
CA ILE A 56 3.65 11.61 -8.31
C ILE A 56 3.59 13.14 -8.29
N ASN A 57 2.37 13.68 -8.32
CA ASN A 57 2.17 15.12 -8.21
C ASN A 57 2.75 15.63 -6.88
N ARG A 58 3.39 16.81 -6.88
CA ARG A 58 3.99 17.44 -5.69
C ARG A 58 3.01 17.56 -4.51
N ASN A 59 1.76 17.90 -4.78
CA ASN A 59 0.75 18.03 -3.72
C ASN A 59 0.45 16.68 -3.06
N VAL A 60 0.42 15.62 -3.85
CA VAL A 60 0.23 14.24 -3.39
C VAL A 60 1.45 13.77 -2.62
N ASP A 61 2.67 14.06 -3.10
CA ASP A 61 3.91 13.70 -2.40
C ASP A 61 3.99 14.34 -1.01
N GLN A 62 3.65 15.62 -0.90
CA GLN A 62 3.58 16.32 0.39
C GLN A 62 2.55 15.68 1.32
N PHE A 63 1.36 15.37 0.82
CA PHE A 63 0.33 14.68 1.60
C PHE A 63 0.79 13.28 2.05
N LEU A 64 1.33 12.48 1.15
CA LEU A 64 1.82 11.14 1.44
C LEU A 64 2.97 11.16 2.44
N THR A 65 3.82 12.18 2.40
CA THR A 65 4.91 12.36 3.38
C THR A 65 4.37 12.60 4.79
N LEU A 66 3.29 13.37 4.94
CA LEU A 66 2.66 13.65 6.24
C LEU A 66 1.93 12.42 6.82
N TYR A 67 1.35 11.58 5.96
CA TYR A 67 0.50 10.46 6.37
C TYR A 67 1.07 9.08 6.05
N TRP A 68 2.36 9.00 5.72
CA TRP A 68 3.00 7.78 5.21
C TRP A 68 2.69 6.54 6.05
N ASN A 69 2.89 6.66 7.37
CA ASN A 69 2.73 5.56 8.32
C ASN A 69 1.28 5.07 8.49
N LYS A 70 0.29 5.79 7.95
CA LYS A 70 -1.14 5.45 8.03
C LYS A 70 -1.68 4.85 6.74
N LEU A 71 -0.87 4.82 5.68
CA LEU A 71 -1.31 4.45 4.33
C LEU A 71 -0.60 3.18 3.87
N PRO A 72 -1.30 2.23 3.22
CA PRO A 72 -0.78 0.90 2.88
C PRO A 72 0.05 0.88 1.59
N TYR A 73 0.76 1.97 1.27
CA TYR A 73 1.47 2.11 0.00
C TYR A 73 2.90 1.55 0.05
N VAL A 74 3.34 1.06 -1.11
CA VAL A 74 4.74 0.64 -1.33
C VAL A 74 5.37 1.57 -2.38
N ARG A 75 6.64 1.95 -2.17
CA ARG A 75 7.44 2.66 -3.18
C ARG A 75 8.22 1.64 -4.02
N PRO A 76 8.37 1.87 -5.34
CA PRO A 76 9.17 1.04 -6.23
C PRO A 76 10.68 1.16 -5.98
#